data_AF-A0A7W0UQ24-F1
#
_entry.id   AF-A0A7W0UQ24-F1
#
_cell.length_a   1.000
_cell.length_b   1.000
_cell.length_c   1.000
_cell.angle_alpha   90.00
_cell.angle_beta   90.00
_cell.angle_gamma   90.00
#
_symmetry.space_group_name_H-M   'P 1'
#
loop_
_entity.id
_entity.type
_entity.pdbx_description
1 polymer ?
#
loop_
_entity_poly.entity_id
_entity_poly.type
_entity_poly.pdbx_seq_one_letter_code
_entity_poly.pdbx_strand_id
1 'polypeptide(L)'
;MQVTRILALVMAGIYVIAALIGLLADFDSTRDTVLWVGFLAGGAVLILLGLYFAGVSPWLSAALVSIGAAAGGLPLFWSIVVPLAAAVLIAMSFAVARRPSPSA
;
A
#
# COMPACT_ATOMS: atom_id res chain seq x y z
N MET A 1 -1.90 17.69 -1.59
CA MET A 1 -1.91 16.51 -2.49
C MET A 1 -0.55 15.79 -2.58
N GLN A 2 0.59 16.50 -2.56
CA GLN A 2 1.93 15.88 -2.67
C GLN A 2 2.26 14.85 -1.58
N VAL A 3 1.94 15.12 -0.30
CA VAL A 3 2.26 14.21 0.82
C VAL A 3 1.60 12.83 0.66
N THR A 4 0.31 12.79 0.34
CA THR A 4 -0.43 11.54 0.06
C THR A 4 0.15 10.76 -1.11
N ARG A 5 0.65 11.46 -2.15
CA ARG A 5 1.27 10.83 -3.31
C ARG A 5 2.62 10.20 -2.97
N ILE A 6 3.45 10.91 -2.19
CA ILE A 6 4.73 10.39 -1.70
C ILE A 6 4.50 9.16 -0.83
N LEU A 7 3.56 9.21 0.11
CA LEU A 7 3.27 8.07 1.00
C LEU A 7 2.78 6.84 0.23
N ALA A 8 1.88 7.02 -0.74
CA ALA A 8 1.40 5.93 -1.58
C ALA A 8 2.54 5.31 -2.43
N LEU A 9 3.46 6.15 -2.95
CA LEU A 9 4.65 5.65 -3.65
C LEU A 9 5.61 4.91 -2.71
N VAL A 10 5.82 5.40 -1.50
CA VAL A 10 6.63 4.72 -0.48
C VAL A 10 6.02 3.35 -0.15
N MET A 11 4.70 3.29 0.02
CA MET A 11 3.99 2.04 0.31
C MET A 11 4.11 1.03 -0.84
N ALA A 12 3.92 1.50 -2.08
CA ALA A 12 4.12 0.66 -3.27
C ALA A 12 5.58 0.16 -3.36
N GLY A 13 6.55 1.02 -3.04
CA GLY A 13 7.97 0.65 -2.97
C GLY A 13 8.25 -0.42 -1.92
N ILE A 14 7.66 -0.30 -0.72
CA ILE A 14 7.76 -1.32 0.33
C ILE A 14 7.19 -2.66 -0.15
N TYR A 15 6.05 -2.65 -0.84
CA TYR A 15 5.46 -3.89 -1.37
C TYR A 15 6.33 -4.53 -2.45
N VAL A 16 6.92 -3.74 -3.35
CA VAL A 16 7.87 -4.26 -4.34
C VAL A 16 9.10 -4.87 -3.68
N ILE A 17 9.68 -4.19 -2.68
CA ILE A 17 10.84 -4.72 -1.94
C ILE A 17 10.48 -6.02 -1.22
N ALA A 18 9.33 -6.05 -0.54
CA ALA A 18 8.86 -7.26 0.15
C ALA A 18 8.57 -8.42 -0.81
N ALA A 19 8.08 -8.12 -2.03
CA ALA A 19 7.86 -9.14 -3.06
C ALA A 19 9.19 -9.73 -3.54
N LEU A 20 10.21 -8.89 -3.74
CA LEU A 20 11.56 -9.34 -4.10
C LEU A 20 12.19 -10.17 -2.98
N ILE A 21 12.05 -9.76 -1.72
CA ILE A 21 12.51 -10.55 -0.57
C ILE A 21 11.81 -11.91 -0.56
N GLY A 22 10.50 -11.96 -0.81
CA GLY A 22 9.77 -13.21 -0.89
C GLY A 22 10.22 -14.10 -2.05
N LEU A 23 10.59 -13.52 -3.20
CA LEU A 23 11.10 -14.29 -4.33
C LEU A 23 12.49 -14.90 -4.05
N LEU A 24 13.29 -14.22 -3.23
CA LEU A 24 14.61 -14.69 -2.78
C LEU A 24 14.53 -15.58 -1.54
N ALA A 25 13.39 -15.61 -0.86
CA ALA A 25 13.15 -16.46 0.29
C ALA A 25 12.86 -17.88 -0.16
N ASP A 26 13.52 -18.85 0.47
CA ASP A 26 13.29 -20.27 0.21
C ASP A 26 12.03 -20.71 0.96
N PHE A 27 10.87 -20.39 0.38
CA PHE A 27 9.59 -20.88 0.90
C PHE A 27 9.44 -22.37 0.61
N ASP A 28 8.99 -23.14 1.61
CA ASP A 28 8.74 -24.58 1.49
C ASP A 28 7.72 -24.96 0.40
N SER A 29 6.94 -23.99 -0.10
CA SER A 29 5.86 -24.19 -1.05
C SER A 29 5.82 -23.09 -2.12
N THR A 30 5.79 -23.51 -3.39
CA THR A 30 5.60 -22.61 -4.54
C THR A 30 4.29 -21.83 -4.45
N ARG A 31 3.24 -22.43 -3.87
CA ARG A 31 1.94 -21.77 -3.68
C ARG A 31 2.07 -20.56 -2.77
N ASP A 32 2.88 -20.65 -1.72
CA ASP A 32 3.04 -19.58 -0.74
C ASP A 32 3.84 -18.43 -1.34
N THR A 33 4.85 -18.75 -2.16
CA THR A 33 5.59 -17.75 -2.94
C THR A 33 4.67 -17.00 -3.91
N VAL A 34 3.83 -17.72 -4.66
CA VAL A 34 2.90 -17.13 -5.64
C VAL A 34 1.86 -16.25 -4.94
N LEU A 35 1.31 -16.69 -3.81
CA LEU A 35 0.38 -15.88 -3.03
C LEU A 35 1.07 -14.64 -2.45
N TRP A 36 2.26 -14.78 -1.87
CA TRP A 36 3.04 -13.68 -1.31
C TRP A 36 3.35 -12.60 -2.36
N VAL A 37 3.95 -13.00 -3.48
CA VAL A 37 4.30 -12.10 -4.57
C VAL A 37 3.04 -11.54 -5.24
N GLY A 38 2.00 -12.37 -5.44
CA GLY A 38 0.75 -11.95 -6.07
C GLY A 38 0.02 -10.87 -5.28
N PHE A 39 -0.11 -11.03 -3.96
CA PHE A 39 -0.74 -10.02 -3.11
C PHE A 39 0.07 -8.73 -3.02
N LEU A 40 1.40 -8.82 -2.95
CA LEU A 40 2.27 -7.64 -2.86
C LEU A 40 2.34 -6.87 -4.19
N ALA A 41 2.57 -7.58 -5.30
CA ALA A 41 2.57 -6.99 -6.63
C ALA A 41 1.19 -6.44 -6.99
N GLY A 42 0.13 -7.20 -6.72
CA GLY A 42 -1.25 -6.76 -6.91
C GLY A 42 -1.58 -5.51 -6.08
N GLY A 43 -1.19 -5.50 -4.80
CA GLY A 43 -1.35 -4.35 -3.91
C GLY A 43 -0.60 -3.11 -4.40
N ALA A 44 0.64 -3.27 -4.86
CA ALA A 44 1.44 -2.16 -5.41
C ALA A 44 0.80 -1.61 -6.69
N VAL A 45 0.36 -2.48 -7.60
CA VAL A 45 -0.34 -2.08 -8.83
C VAL A 45 -1.62 -1.33 -8.52
N LEU A 46 -2.44 -1.82 -7.59
CA LEU A 46 -3.68 -1.15 -7.15
C LEU A 46 -3.41 0.26 -6.58
N ILE A 47 -2.36 0.40 -5.76
CA ILE A 47 -1.96 1.71 -5.23
C ILE A 47 -1.52 2.66 -6.35
N LEU A 48 -0.71 2.18 -7.30
CA LEU A 48 -0.26 2.98 -8.45
C LEU A 48 -1.43 3.37 -9.37
N LEU A 49 -2.37 2.45 -9.60
CA LEU A 49 -3.59 2.71 -10.35
C LEU A 49 -4.44 3.77 -9.66
N GLY A 50 -4.62 3.65 -8.34
CA GLY A 50 -5.34 4.64 -7.54
C GLY A 50 -4.71 6.03 -7.61
N LEU A 51 -3.39 6.12 -7.64
CA LEU A 51 -2.67 7.38 -7.86
C LEU A 51 -2.86 7.94 -9.28
N TYR A 52 -2.90 7.08 -10.29
CA TYR A 52 -3.16 7.49 -11.68
C TYR A 52 -4.56 8.09 -11.84
N PHE A 53 -5.57 7.48 -11.21
CA PHE A 53 -6.97 7.95 -11.25
C PHE A 53 -7.28 9.10 -10.28
N ALA A 54 -6.30 9.60 -9.51
CA ALA A 54 -6.48 10.68 -8.55
C ALA A 54 -6.97 12.00 -9.19
N GLY A 55 -6.64 12.25 -10.46
CA GLY A 55 -7.11 13.41 -11.21
C GLY A 55 -8.53 13.28 -11.79
N VAL A 56 -9.07 12.06 -11.86
CA VAL A 56 -10.38 11.77 -12.46
C VAL A 56 -11.47 11.67 -11.40
N SER A 57 -11.21 10.90 -10.33
CA SER A 57 -12.17 10.73 -9.24
C SER A 57 -11.45 10.52 -7.90
N PRO A 58 -11.62 11.43 -6.94
CA PRO A 58 -11.02 11.29 -5.60
C PRO A 58 -11.52 10.04 -4.87
N TRP A 59 -12.78 9.66 -5.08
CA TRP A 59 -13.42 8.49 -4.46
C TRP A 59 -12.86 7.18 -5.00
N LEU A 60 -12.72 7.08 -6.33
CA LEU A 60 -12.15 5.89 -6.97
C LEU A 60 -10.67 5.71 -6.57
N SER A 61 -9.93 6.81 -6.54
CA SER A 61 -8.54 6.84 -6.09
C SER A 61 -8.41 6.34 -4.65
N ALA A 62 -9.23 6.86 -3.73
CA ALA A 62 -9.22 6.43 -2.33
C ALA A 62 -9.57 4.94 -2.18
N ALA A 63 -10.57 4.44 -2.93
CA ALA A 63 -10.94 3.04 -2.91
C ALA A 63 -9.80 2.13 -3.41
N LEU A 64 -9.21 2.44 -4.56
CA LEU A 64 -8.10 1.67 -5.16
C LEU A 64 -6.87 1.61 -4.26
N VAL A 65 -6.46 2.76 -3.71
CA VAL A 65 -5.31 2.83 -2.78
C VAL A 65 -5.59 2.04 -1.50
N SER A 66 -6.82 2.14 -0.95
CA SER A 66 -7.18 1.43 0.29
C SER A 66 -7.25 -0.08 0.08
N ILE A 67 -7.85 -0.53 -1.03
CA ILE A 67 -7.92 -1.95 -1.38
C ILE A 67 -6.52 -2.50 -1.64
N GLY A 68 -5.69 -1.76 -2.40
CA GLY A 68 -4.30 -2.17 -2.65
C GLY A 68 -3.47 -2.27 -1.38
N ALA A 69 -3.65 -1.33 -0.45
CA ALA A 69 -2.98 -1.35 0.85
C ALA A 69 -3.47 -2.52 1.74
N ALA A 70 -4.77 -2.82 1.74
CA ALA A 70 -5.29 -3.95 2.49
C ALA A 70 -4.81 -5.29 1.91
N ALA A 71 -4.88 -5.43 0.57
CA ALA A 71 -4.49 -6.64 -0.13
C ALA A 71 -2.98 -6.92 -0.01
N GLY A 72 -2.13 -5.91 -0.22
CA GLY A 72 -0.68 -6.06 -0.05
C GLY A 72 -0.26 -6.24 1.42
N GLY A 73 -1.05 -5.71 2.36
CA GLY A 73 -0.85 -5.93 3.79
C GLY A 73 -1.21 -7.34 4.28
N LEU A 74 -2.08 -8.05 3.56
CA LEU A 74 -2.57 -9.38 3.94
C LEU A 74 -1.46 -10.42 4.11
N PRO A 75 -0.55 -10.66 3.14
CA PRO A 75 0.56 -11.60 3.33
C PRO A 75 1.54 -11.13 4.41
N LEU A 76 1.63 -9.82 4.64
CA LEU A 76 2.59 -9.25 5.58
C LEU A 76 2.20 -9.43 7.05
N PHE A 77 1.01 -9.95 7.37
CA PHE A 77 0.42 -9.97 8.71
C PHE A 77 1.29 -10.66 9.81
N TRP A 78 2.21 -11.55 9.43
CA TRP A 78 3.12 -12.22 10.37
C TRP A 78 4.53 -11.60 10.42
N SER A 79 4.81 -10.59 9.58
CA SER A 79 6.14 -10.00 9.39
C SER A 79 6.30 -8.63 10.07
N ILE A 80 7.54 -8.17 10.26
CA ILE A 80 7.89 -6.83 10.77
C ILE A 80 7.32 -5.68 9.91
N VAL A 81 6.74 -6.00 8.75
CA VAL A 81 6.10 -5.06 7.85
C VAL A 81 4.72 -4.61 8.35
N VAL A 82 4.04 -5.38 9.22
CA VAL A 82 2.79 -4.94 9.88
C VAL A 82 2.97 -3.65 10.69
N PRO A 83 3.95 -3.54 11.61
CA PRO A 83 4.16 -2.29 12.34
C PRO A 83 4.57 -1.14 11.41
N LEU A 84 5.27 -1.42 10.30
CA LEU A 84 5.59 -0.40 9.29
C LEU A 84 4.34 0.11 8.58
N ALA A 85 3.46 -0.80 8.15
CA ALA A 85 2.20 -0.45 7.50
C ALA A 85 1.25 0.31 8.45
N ALA A 86 1.21 -0.10 9.72
CA ALA A 86 0.49 0.61 10.78
C ALA A 86 1.04 2.02 10.98
N ALA A 87 2.37 2.20 11.01
CA ALA A 87 2.98 3.53 11.12
C ALA A 87 2.62 4.45 9.95
N VAL A 88 2.58 3.91 8.71
CA VAL A 88 2.15 4.66 7.52
C VAL A 88 0.66 5.04 7.59
N LEU A 89 -0.21 4.13 8.03
CA LEU A 89 -1.64 4.39 8.26
C LEU A 89 -1.89 5.43 9.35
N ILE A 90 -1.12 5.38 10.42
CA ILE A 90 -1.14 6.39 11.49
C ILE A 90 -0.71 7.74 10.93
N ALA A 91 0.38 7.80 10.17
CA ALA A 91 0.85 9.02 9.52
C ALA A 91 -0.18 9.59 8.52
N MET A 92 -0.86 8.73 7.75
CA MET A 92 -1.98 9.10 6.87
C MET A 92 -3.13 9.72 7.65
N SER A 93 -3.57 9.08 8.74
CA SER A 93 -4.65 9.58 9.60
C SER A 93 -4.31 10.97 10.15
N PHE A 94 -3.07 11.17 10.62
CA PHE A 94 -2.61 12.49 11.08
C PHE A 94 -2.52 13.52 9.95
N ALA A 95 -2.02 13.14 8.78
CA ALA A 95 -1.90 14.05 7.63
C ALA A 95 -3.26 14.48 7.07
N VAL A 96 -4.27 13.61 7.14
CA VAL A 96 -5.66 13.93 6.76
C VAL A 96 -6.31 14.82 7.83
N ALA A 97 -6.16 14.49 9.12
CA ALA A 97 -6.71 15.28 10.22
C ALA A 97 -6.11 16.70 10.29
N ARG A 98 -4.89 16.89 9.83
CA ARG A 98 -4.20 18.20 9.80
C ARG A 98 -4.54 19.06 8.57
N ARG A 99 -5.40 18.60 7.66
CA ARG A 99 -5.83 19.45 6.54
C ARG A 99 -6.72 20.59 7.10
N PRO A 100 -6.44 21.86 6.76
CA PRO A 100 -7.33 22.95 7.12
C PRO A 100 -8.73 22.64 6.60
N SER A 101 -9.72 22.65 7.49
CA SER A 101 -11.13 22.60 7.07
C SER A 101 -11.34 23.80 6.13
N PRO A 102 -11.91 23.62 4.92
CA PRO A 102 -12.34 24.75 4.13
C PRO A 102 -13.29 25.56 5.01
N SER A 103 -12.87 26.77 5.38
CA SER A 103 -13.73 27.73 6.06
C SER A 103 -14.86 28.06 5.09
N ALA A 104 -16.05 27.55 5.39
CA ALA A 104 -17.29 27.94 4.72
C ALA A 104 -17.65 29.38 5.09
#